data_AF-A0A839HPH0-F1
#
_entry.id   AF-A0A839HPH0-F1
#
_cell.length_a   1.000
_cell.length_b   1.000
_cell.length_c   1.000
_cell.angle_alpha   90.00
_cell.angle_beta   90.00
_cell.angle_gamma   90.00
#
_symmetry.space_group_name_H-M   'P 1'
#
loop_
_entity.id
_entity.type
_entity.pdbx_description
1 polymer ?
#
loop_
_entity_poly.entity_id
_entity_poly.type
_entity_poly.pdbx_seq_one_letter_code
_entity_poly.pdbx_strand_id
1 'polypeptide(L)'
;MTENTRLVPGLDLDDTSRPPWARLMSGGLTVEAGQENKVWRGQLQVPGSTESCVPAVVKWMNNQPKVAIELACALAAAELKLDVPRGVVVLAERDQLPGLPVRAKPLPNTQDFLCFGSVHQWPDDSAVRMLDDAAAEEHTWRRLCEMPAAAPGAAWDELVANADRHTGNLIFDGHRYWFIDHELALQPLAQVIRRWAVQANRQRVLEHRARGNELAAQLARRRPSDHGLQGQPAKFQKAGQRLGLLADRMRQWHTGYPPVDDIWPMAEVVLRGIAARLEPLALMVNERLGVREGASLWNSSPPNN
;
A
#
# COMPACT_ATOMS: atom_id res chain seq x y z
N MET A 1 1.10 25.99 4.68
CA MET A 1 -0.37 26.13 4.73
C MET A 1 -0.94 24.73 4.69
N THR A 2 -1.46 24.23 5.81
CA THR A 2 -2.15 22.93 5.85
C THR A 2 -3.48 23.10 5.11
N GLU A 3 -3.60 22.53 3.91
CA GLU A 3 -4.91 22.39 3.28
C GLU A 3 -5.82 21.66 4.26
N ASN A 4 -6.87 22.34 4.68
CA ASN A 4 -7.93 21.75 5.47
C ASN A 4 -8.70 20.83 4.52
N THR A 5 -8.24 19.59 4.36
CA THR A 5 -8.95 18.57 3.58
C THR A 5 -10.33 18.45 4.21
N ARG A 6 -11.37 18.90 3.51
CA ARG A 6 -12.75 18.74 3.98
C ARG A 6 -12.97 17.25 4.23
N LEU A 7 -13.28 16.91 5.48
CA LEU A 7 -13.56 15.55 5.91
C LEU A 7 -14.85 15.11 5.21
N VAL A 8 -14.73 14.32 4.16
CA VAL A 8 -15.89 13.65 3.54
C VAL A 8 -16.05 12.31 4.27
N PRO A 9 -17.09 12.11 5.09
CA PRO A 9 -17.26 10.87 5.85
C PRO A 9 -17.19 9.64 4.94
N GLY A 10 -16.35 8.66 5.26
CA GLY A 10 -16.05 7.50 4.42
C GLY A 10 -14.91 7.69 3.40
N LEU A 11 -14.43 8.91 3.16
CA LEU A 11 -13.18 9.19 2.43
C LEU A 11 -12.17 9.97 3.28
N ASP A 12 -12.55 10.34 4.50
CA ASP A 12 -11.68 10.88 5.53
C ASP A 12 -10.55 9.87 5.85
N LEU A 13 -9.34 10.43 5.95
CA LEU A 13 -8.10 9.71 6.22
C LEU A 13 -8.08 9.13 7.63
N ASP A 14 -8.77 9.77 8.58
CA ASP A 14 -8.76 9.38 9.99
C ASP A 14 -10.02 8.62 10.42
N ASP A 15 -11.08 8.64 9.59
CA ASP A 15 -12.29 7.86 9.84
C ASP A 15 -12.15 6.42 9.32
N THR A 16 -12.04 5.48 10.26
CA THR A 16 -12.07 4.04 9.96
C THR A 16 -13.36 3.38 10.47
N SER A 17 -14.36 4.17 10.88
CA SER A 17 -15.65 3.66 11.34
C SER A 17 -16.51 3.13 10.19
N ARG A 18 -16.19 3.53 8.96
CA ARG A 18 -16.90 3.17 7.74
C ARG A 18 -15.95 2.61 6.68
N PRO A 19 -16.43 1.74 5.78
CA PRO A 19 -15.64 1.28 4.66
C PRO A 19 -15.29 2.45 3.72
N PRO A 20 -14.04 2.55 3.25
CA PRO A 20 -13.64 3.54 2.27
C PRO A 20 -14.07 3.10 0.87
N TRP A 21 -15.25 3.53 0.46
CA TRP A 21 -15.78 3.24 -0.88
C TRP A 21 -16.47 4.45 -1.52
N ALA A 22 -16.38 4.55 -2.84
CA ALA A 22 -16.93 5.66 -3.61
C ALA A 22 -17.34 5.24 -5.02
N ARG A 23 -18.10 6.11 -5.69
CA ARG A 23 -18.30 6.07 -7.13
C ARG A 23 -17.46 7.14 -7.82
N LEU A 24 -16.96 6.83 -9.00
CA LEU A 24 -16.42 7.82 -9.92
C LEU A 24 -17.59 8.64 -10.49
N MET A 25 -17.51 9.97 -10.42
CA MET A 25 -18.59 10.86 -10.83
C MET A 25 -18.38 11.53 -12.19
N SER A 26 -17.15 11.50 -12.72
CA SER A 26 -16.78 12.14 -13.97
C SER A 26 -16.06 11.16 -14.88
N GLY A 27 -16.07 11.42 -16.19
CA GLY A 27 -15.13 10.77 -17.12
C GLY A 27 -13.70 10.96 -16.61
N GLY A 28 -12.99 9.86 -16.40
CA GLY A 28 -11.63 9.86 -15.92
C GLY A 28 -10.69 10.46 -16.97
N LEU A 29 -9.82 11.37 -16.56
CA LEU A 29 -8.75 11.87 -17.41
C LEU A 29 -7.60 10.87 -17.37
N THR A 30 -7.29 10.23 -18.50
CA THR A 30 -6.22 9.24 -18.59
C THR A 30 -4.89 9.84 -18.13
N VAL A 31 -4.17 9.10 -17.29
CA VAL A 31 -2.80 9.44 -16.87
C VAL A 31 -1.81 8.71 -17.75
N GLU A 32 -1.07 9.43 -18.56
CA GLU A 32 -0.03 8.88 -19.46
C GLU A 32 1.37 9.05 -18.87
N ALA A 33 1.57 8.49 -17.67
CA ALA A 33 2.83 8.59 -16.91
C ALA A 33 3.57 7.23 -16.83
N GLY A 34 3.52 6.45 -17.90
CA GLY A 34 4.23 5.17 -18.04
C GLY A 34 3.78 4.05 -17.10
N GLN A 35 2.53 4.09 -16.64
CA GLN A 35 1.94 3.05 -15.80
C GLN A 35 1.66 1.77 -16.61
N GLU A 36 1.92 0.59 -16.05
CA GLU A 36 1.57 -0.68 -16.68
C GLU A 36 0.05 -0.87 -16.81
N ASN A 37 -0.67 -0.43 -15.78
CA ASN A 37 -2.13 -0.47 -15.73
C ASN A 37 -2.72 0.88 -16.18
N LYS A 38 -3.93 0.86 -16.73
CA LYS A 38 -4.64 2.09 -17.06
C LYS A 38 -5.08 2.81 -15.78
N VAL A 39 -4.75 4.09 -15.72
CA VAL A 39 -4.96 4.97 -14.58
C VAL A 39 -5.63 6.26 -15.06
N TRP A 40 -6.53 6.80 -14.24
CA TRP A 40 -7.29 8.01 -14.53
C TRP A 40 -7.28 8.97 -13.33
N ARG A 41 -7.27 10.27 -13.58
CA ARG A 41 -7.67 11.27 -12.58
C ARG A 41 -9.18 11.45 -12.64
N GLY A 42 -9.83 11.52 -11.49
CA GLY A 42 -11.29 11.65 -11.43
C GLY A 42 -11.77 12.23 -10.11
N GLN A 43 -13.08 12.45 -10.04
CA GLN A 43 -13.77 12.94 -8.85
C GLN A 43 -14.58 11.79 -8.23
N LEU A 44 -14.31 11.50 -6.96
CA LEU A 44 -14.98 10.45 -6.20
C LEU A 44 -16.08 11.04 -5.32
N GLN A 45 -17.22 10.35 -5.23
CA GLN A 45 -18.26 10.67 -4.29
C GLN A 45 -18.70 9.43 -3.51
N VAL A 46 -18.86 9.58 -2.20
CA VAL A 46 -19.47 8.55 -1.36
C VAL A 46 -20.94 8.42 -1.73
N PRO A 47 -21.45 7.21 -2.03
CA PRO A 47 -22.84 7.03 -2.42
C PRO A 47 -23.82 7.57 -1.38
N GLY A 48 -24.82 8.32 -1.84
CA GLY A 48 -25.80 8.98 -0.98
C GLY A 48 -25.30 10.22 -0.23
N SER A 49 -24.03 10.62 -0.41
CA SER A 49 -23.50 11.85 0.18
C SER A 49 -23.87 13.08 -0.64
N THR A 50 -24.22 14.17 0.05
CA THR A 50 -24.38 15.51 -0.55
C THR A 50 -23.10 16.33 -0.51
N GLU A 51 -22.03 15.79 0.07
CA GLU A 51 -20.73 16.46 0.16
C GLU A 51 -20.06 16.59 -1.22
N SER A 52 -19.11 17.53 -1.27
CA SER A 52 -18.29 17.75 -2.47
C SER A 52 -17.50 16.50 -2.85
N CYS A 53 -17.29 16.29 -4.15
CA CYS A 53 -16.44 15.21 -4.63
C CYS A 53 -14.98 15.41 -4.20
N VAL A 54 -14.27 14.29 -4.07
CA VAL A 54 -12.86 14.26 -3.70
C VAL A 54 -12.03 13.87 -4.92
N PRO A 55 -10.99 14.66 -5.29
CA PRO A 55 -10.11 14.30 -6.39
C PRO A 55 -9.28 13.06 -6.02
N ALA A 56 -9.18 12.13 -6.96
CA ALA A 56 -8.42 10.91 -6.78
C ALA A 56 -7.80 10.41 -8.08
N VAL A 57 -6.81 9.54 -7.92
CA VAL A 57 -6.30 8.71 -9.00
C VAL A 57 -6.92 7.32 -8.91
N VAL A 58 -7.51 6.87 -10.01
CA VAL A 58 -8.28 5.63 -10.13
C VAL A 58 -7.52 4.67 -11.03
N LYS A 59 -7.28 3.47 -10.55
CA LYS A 59 -6.62 2.37 -11.25
C LYS A 59 -7.62 1.24 -11.47
N TRP A 60 -7.80 0.80 -12.71
CA TRP A 60 -8.62 -0.39 -12.97
C TRP A 60 -7.85 -1.63 -12.55
N MET A 61 -8.52 -2.49 -11.79
CA MET A 61 -7.93 -3.69 -11.23
C MET A 61 -8.74 -4.89 -11.70
N ASN A 62 -8.10 -5.77 -12.47
CA ASN A 62 -8.78 -6.89 -13.12
C ASN A 62 -9.16 -8.05 -12.18
N ASN A 63 -8.93 -7.90 -10.87
CA ASN A 63 -9.17 -8.97 -9.90
C ASN A 63 -9.34 -8.44 -8.47
N GLN A 64 -10.36 -8.93 -7.76
CA GLN A 64 -10.70 -8.51 -6.39
C GLN A 64 -9.57 -8.68 -5.36
N PRO A 65 -8.78 -9.78 -5.33
CA PRO A 65 -7.69 -9.93 -4.38
C PRO A 65 -6.58 -8.87 -4.55
N LYS A 66 -6.34 -8.38 -5.78
CA LYS A 66 -5.37 -7.28 -5.98
C LYS A 66 -5.87 -5.98 -5.35
N VAL A 67 -7.17 -5.67 -5.52
CA VAL A 67 -7.82 -4.52 -4.86
C VAL A 67 -7.74 -4.66 -3.35
N ALA A 68 -8.02 -5.85 -2.82
CA ALA A 68 -7.94 -6.12 -1.39
C ALA A 68 -6.51 -5.94 -0.83
N ILE A 69 -5.49 -6.39 -1.56
CA ILE A 69 -4.08 -6.21 -1.18
C ILE A 69 -3.71 -4.73 -1.21
N GLU A 70 -4.01 -4.03 -2.30
CA GLU A 70 -3.69 -2.60 -2.46
C GLU A 70 -4.37 -1.77 -1.37
N LEU A 71 -5.65 -2.04 -1.10
CA LEU A 71 -6.42 -1.37 -0.07
C LEU A 71 -5.86 -1.65 1.33
N ALA A 72 -5.61 -2.92 1.68
CA ALA A 72 -5.08 -3.26 2.99
C ALA A 72 -3.69 -2.65 3.21
N CYS A 73 -2.86 -2.60 2.18
CA CYS A 73 -1.56 -1.93 2.21
C CYS A 73 -1.73 -0.42 2.47
N ALA A 74 -2.60 0.25 1.73
CA ALA A 74 -2.85 1.68 1.90
C ALA A 74 -3.39 2.03 3.30
N LEU A 75 -4.34 1.23 3.82
CA LEU A 75 -4.92 1.45 5.14
C LEU A 75 -3.92 1.14 6.27
N ALA A 76 -3.15 0.05 6.15
CA ALA A 76 -2.10 -0.28 7.12
C ALA A 76 -1.00 0.79 7.16
N ALA A 77 -0.60 1.29 5.99
CA ALA A 77 0.40 2.33 5.88
C ALA A 77 -0.05 3.66 6.52
N ALA A 78 -1.33 4.01 6.39
CA ALA A 78 -1.90 5.16 7.08
C ALA A 78 -1.81 5.02 8.61
N GLU A 79 -2.15 3.84 9.16
CA GLU A 79 -2.01 3.56 10.60
C GLU A 79 -0.56 3.58 11.09
N LEU A 80 0.38 3.24 10.21
CA LEU A 80 1.82 3.33 10.43
C LEU A 80 2.40 4.73 10.17
N LYS A 81 1.57 5.69 9.74
CA LYS A 81 1.94 7.07 9.42
C LYS A 81 3.00 7.15 8.32
N LEU A 82 2.85 6.34 7.29
CA LEU A 82 3.72 6.28 6.13
C LEU A 82 3.21 7.18 5.01
N ASP A 83 4.11 7.60 4.12
CA ASP A 83 3.79 8.35 2.91
C ASP A 83 3.22 7.41 1.83
N VAL A 84 2.12 6.74 2.13
CA VAL A 84 1.32 5.95 1.17
C VAL A 84 -0.03 6.64 1.02
N PRO A 85 -0.50 6.93 -0.20
CA PRO A 85 -1.80 7.53 -0.39
C PRO A 85 -2.93 6.68 0.17
N ARG A 86 -4.00 7.32 0.65
CA ARG A 86 -5.17 6.62 1.15
C ARG A 86 -5.88 5.87 0.02
N GLY A 87 -6.13 4.59 0.27
CA GLY A 87 -6.86 3.71 -0.62
C GLY A 87 -8.37 3.75 -0.41
N VAL A 88 -9.10 3.62 -1.50
CA VAL A 88 -10.57 3.60 -1.57
C VAL A 88 -11.00 2.56 -2.60
N VAL A 89 -12.07 1.81 -2.33
CA VAL A 89 -12.70 0.97 -3.35
C VAL A 89 -13.59 1.85 -4.22
N VAL A 90 -13.35 1.84 -5.53
CA VAL A 90 -14.07 2.69 -6.48
C VAL A 90 -14.90 1.83 -7.42
N LEU A 91 -16.17 2.20 -7.56
CA LEU A 91 -17.01 1.71 -8.65
C LEU A 91 -17.08 2.77 -9.75
N ALA A 92 -16.93 2.32 -10.99
CA ALA A 92 -16.99 3.17 -12.16
C ALA A 92 -17.75 2.48 -13.30
N GLU A 93 -18.41 3.26 -14.14
CA GLU A 93 -19.06 2.78 -15.35
C GLU A 93 -18.10 2.84 -16.55
N ARG A 94 -18.41 2.10 -17.62
CA ARG A 94 -17.49 1.94 -18.75
C ARG A 94 -17.19 3.26 -19.46
N ASP A 95 -18.20 4.09 -19.65
CA ASP A 95 -18.10 5.40 -20.28
C ASP A 95 -17.26 6.39 -19.47
N GLN A 96 -17.12 6.15 -18.16
CA GLN A 96 -16.26 6.92 -17.27
C GLN A 96 -14.77 6.51 -17.36
N LEU A 97 -14.46 5.38 -18.00
CA LEU A 97 -13.12 4.80 -18.08
C LEU A 97 -12.61 4.79 -19.54
N PRO A 98 -12.25 5.94 -20.11
CA PRO A 98 -11.77 5.99 -21.49
C PRO A 98 -10.51 5.15 -21.68
N GLY A 99 -10.48 4.34 -22.74
CA GLY A 99 -9.36 3.44 -23.01
C GLY A 99 -9.32 2.18 -22.13
N LEU A 100 -10.37 1.89 -21.35
CA LEU A 100 -10.51 0.63 -20.64
C LEU A 100 -10.41 -0.55 -21.63
N PRO A 101 -9.59 -1.59 -21.35
CA PRO A 101 -9.40 -2.69 -22.28
C PRO A 101 -10.72 -3.38 -22.65
N VAL A 102 -10.87 -3.76 -23.92
CA VAL A 102 -12.06 -4.46 -24.43
C VAL A 102 -12.39 -5.72 -23.61
N ARG A 103 -11.35 -6.43 -23.16
CA ARG A 103 -11.45 -7.63 -22.32
C ARG A 103 -11.92 -7.37 -20.88
N ALA A 104 -11.96 -6.12 -20.42
CA ALA A 104 -12.42 -5.80 -19.08
C ALA A 104 -13.89 -6.17 -18.94
N LYS A 105 -14.23 -6.87 -17.86
CA LYS A 105 -15.59 -7.28 -17.54
C LYS A 105 -16.08 -6.52 -16.32
N PRO A 106 -17.35 -6.07 -16.30
CA PRO A 106 -17.95 -5.52 -15.10
C PRO A 106 -18.07 -6.60 -14.02
N LEU A 107 -18.35 -6.17 -12.80
CA LEU A 107 -18.68 -7.05 -11.69
C LEU A 107 -19.94 -7.87 -12.01
N PRO A 108 -20.04 -9.13 -11.55
CA PRO A 108 -21.17 -10.01 -11.87
C PRO A 108 -22.52 -9.36 -11.56
N ASN A 109 -23.44 -9.41 -12.52
CA ASN A 109 -24.80 -8.86 -12.42
C ASN A 109 -24.87 -7.32 -12.26
N THR A 110 -23.85 -6.59 -12.71
CA THR A 110 -23.79 -5.12 -12.64
C THR A 110 -23.24 -4.52 -13.93
N GLN A 111 -23.31 -3.20 -14.09
CA GLN A 111 -22.56 -2.43 -15.11
C GLN A 111 -21.25 -1.85 -14.54
N ASP A 112 -20.97 -2.08 -13.27
CA ASP A 112 -19.90 -1.43 -12.54
C ASP A 112 -18.58 -2.19 -12.72
N PHE A 113 -17.51 -1.44 -12.91
CA PHE A 113 -16.13 -1.91 -12.91
C PHE A 113 -15.50 -1.63 -11.56
N LEU A 114 -14.80 -2.64 -11.04
CA LEU A 114 -14.05 -2.51 -9.80
C LEU A 114 -12.71 -1.83 -10.06
N CYS A 115 -12.47 -0.75 -9.32
CA CYS A 115 -11.24 0.01 -9.36
C CYS A 115 -10.69 0.22 -7.95
N PHE A 116 -9.40 0.53 -7.88
CA PHE A 116 -8.77 1.08 -6.70
C PHE A 116 -8.61 2.59 -6.88
N GLY A 117 -8.97 3.38 -5.87
CA GLY A 117 -8.80 4.82 -5.82
C GLY A 117 -7.75 5.23 -4.79
N SER A 118 -6.96 6.24 -5.13
CA SER A 118 -5.95 6.86 -4.29
C SER A 118 -6.30 8.33 -4.09
N VAL A 119 -6.58 8.74 -2.85
CA VAL A 119 -7.00 10.12 -2.48
C VAL A 119 -5.78 11.05 -2.39
N HIS A 120 -4.97 11.07 -3.43
CA HIS A 120 -3.82 11.96 -3.56
C HIS A 120 -3.78 12.51 -4.99
N GLN A 121 -3.69 13.83 -5.11
CA GLN A 121 -3.52 14.48 -6.40
C GLN A 121 -2.08 14.28 -6.83
N TRP A 122 -1.90 13.53 -7.92
CA TRP A 122 -0.59 13.44 -8.55
C TRP A 122 -0.25 14.80 -9.16
N PRO A 123 1.03 15.22 -9.12
CA PRO A 123 1.47 16.39 -9.87
C PRO A 123 1.04 16.29 -11.34
N ASP A 124 0.92 17.43 -12.01
CA ASP A 124 0.57 17.49 -13.43
C ASP A 124 1.50 16.61 -14.28
N ASP A 125 0.94 16.01 -15.34
CA ASP A 125 1.64 15.10 -16.26
C ASP A 125 2.82 15.75 -16.99
N SER A 126 3.00 17.08 -16.87
CA SER A 126 4.19 17.79 -17.33
C SER A 126 5.48 17.30 -16.67
N ALA A 127 5.39 16.70 -15.49
CA ALA A 127 6.47 15.93 -14.90
C ALA A 127 6.41 14.48 -15.42
N VAL A 128 6.70 14.29 -16.71
CA VAL A 128 6.87 12.96 -17.28
C VAL A 128 7.87 12.21 -16.40
N ARG A 129 7.43 11.10 -15.80
CA ARG A 129 8.35 10.19 -15.13
C ARG A 129 9.31 9.71 -16.21
N MET A 130 10.57 10.09 -16.10
CA MET A 130 11.64 9.58 -16.97
C MET A 130 11.96 8.14 -16.54
N LEU A 131 10.98 7.26 -16.76
CA LEU A 131 11.13 5.82 -16.60
C LEU A 131 12.20 5.37 -17.59
N ASP A 132 13.02 4.41 -17.17
CA ASP A 132 14.13 3.84 -17.96
C ASP A 132 15.31 4.79 -18.26
N ASP A 133 15.33 6.00 -17.67
CA ASP A 133 16.52 6.85 -17.64
C ASP A 133 17.34 6.59 -16.36
N ALA A 134 18.50 5.97 -16.51
CA ALA A 134 19.39 5.65 -15.40
C ALA A 134 19.84 6.88 -14.59
N ALA A 135 19.98 8.05 -15.21
CA ALA A 135 20.35 9.27 -14.51
C ALA A 135 19.18 9.81 -13.67
N ALA A 136 17.95 9.73 -14.20
CA ALA A 136 16.74 10.10 -13.47
C ALA A 136 16.45 9.13 -12.31
N GLU A 137 16.68 7.83 -12.54
CA GLU A 137 16.57 6.81 -11.51
C GLU A 137 17.56 7.05 -10.36
N GLU A 138 18.84 7.25 -10.70
CA GLU A 138 19.88 7.55 -9.71
C GLU A 138 19.60 8.84 -8.94
N HIS A 139 19.11 9.89 -9.62
CA HIS A 139 18.68 11.12 -8.97
C HIS A 139 17.55 10.87 -7.97
N THR A 140 16.54 10.09 -8.36
CA THR A 140 15.41 9.74 -7.50
C THR A 140 15.86 8.98 -6.26
N TRP A 141 16.71 7.95 -6.41
CA TRP A 141 17.21 7.20 -5.26
C TRP A 141 18.04 8.04 -4.32
N ARG A 142 18.92 8.90 -4.85
CA ARG A 142 19.73 9.84 -4.04
C ARG A 142 18.83 10.74 -3.21
N ARG A 143 17.87 11.41 -3.86
CA ARG A 143 16.94 12.33 -3.20
C ARG A 143 16.08 11.62 -2.15
N LEU A 144 15.53 10.45 -2.48
CA LEU A 144 14.74 9.68 -1.52
C LEU A 144 15.57 9.30 -0.29
N CYS A 145 16.78 8.75 -0.46
CA CYS A 145 17.62 8.28 0.66
C CYS A 145 18.03 9.39 1.66
N GLU A 146 18.01 10.65 1.22
CA GLU A 146 18.23 11.84 2.06
C GLU A 146 16.99 12.25 2.85
N MET A 147 15.80 11.77 2.49
CA MET A 147 14.54 12.14 3.10
C MET A 147 14.15 11.26 4.31
N PRO A 148 13.40 11.81 5.28
CA PRO A 148 12.87 11.04 6.41
C PRO A 148 12.01 9.82 6.01
N ALA A 149 11.40 9.86 4.82
CA ALA A 149 10.52 8.83 4.29
C ALA A 149 11.24 7.51 3.91
N ALA A 150 12.55 7.55 3.61
CA ALA A 150 13.23 6.39 3.03
C ALA A 150 13.33 5.20 4.00
N ALA A 151 13.84 5.43 5.21
CA ALA A 151 13.97 4.36 6.20
C ALA A 151 12.64 3.68 6.56
N PRO A 152 11.56 4.41 6.90
CA PRO A 152 10.26 3.79 7.12
C PRO A 152 9.68 3.15 5.85
N GLY A 153 9.89 3.72 4.66
CA GLY A 153 9.49 3.10 3.39
C GLY A 153 10.19 1.76 3.13
N ALA A 154 11.49 1.66 3.43
CA ALA A 154 12.23 0.41 3.29
C ALA A 154 11.74 -0.67 4.26
N ALA A 155 11.50 -0.29 5.52
CA ALA A 155 10.95 -1.18 6.52
C ALA A 155 9.52 -1.62 6.16
N TRP A 156 8.74 -0.73 5.52
CA TRP A 156 7.42 -1.03 4.99
C TRP A 156 7.48 -2.07 3.87
N ASP A 157 8.35 -1.89 2.87
CA ASP A 157 8.52 -2.85 1.78
C ASP A 157 8.93 -4.24 2.30
N GLU A 158 9.73 -4.32 3.37
CA GLU A 158 10.03 -5.59 4.04
C GLU A 158 8.81 -6.16 4.80
N LEU A 159 8.10 -5.30 5.53
CA LEU A 159 6.91 -5.68 6.30
C LEU A 159 5.82 -6.27 5.41
N VAL A 160 5.57 -5.71 4.22
CA VAL A 160 4.57 -6.24 3.29
C VAL A 160 5.15 -7.16 2.22
N ALA A 161 6.44 -7.48 2.30
CA ALA A 161 7.15 -8.25 1.27
C ALA A 161 6.87 -7.71 -0.14
N ASN A 162 6.99 -6.39 -0.33
CA ASN A 162 6.86 -5.76 -1.64
C ASN A 162 8.07 -6.12 -2.50
N ALA A 163 7.85 -6.93 -3.54
CA ALA A 163 8.90 -7.35 -4.46
C ALA A 163 9.08 -6.39 -5.65
N ASP A 164 8.26 -5.34 -5.75
CA ASP A 164 8.14 -4.48 -6.92
C ASP A 164 8.41 -3.01 -6.58
N ARG A 165 9.26 -2.74 -5.60
CA ARG A 165 9.70 -1.37 -5.35
C ARG A 165 10.73 -0.94 -6.40
N HIS A 166 10.35 0.00 -7.25
CA HIS A 166 11.22 0.72 -8.17
C HIS A 166 10.82 2.20 -8.24
N THR A 167 11.62 3.05 -8.92
CA THR A 167 11.37 4.51 -8.98
C THR A 167 10.07 4.88 -9.69
N GLY A 168 9.58 4.01 -10.58
CA GLY A 168 8.25 4.14 -11.19
C GLY A 168 7.11 4.02 -10.18
N ASN A 169 7.33 3.35 -9.04
CA ASN A 169 6.37 3.21 -7.95
C ASN A 169 6.56 4.28 -6.85
N LEU A 170 7.17 5.42 -7.21
CA LEU A 170 7.33 6.60 -6.36
C LEU A 170 6.70 7.83 -7.02
N ILE A 171 6.09 8.69 -6.22
CA ILE A 171 5.55 9.99 -6.67
C ILE A 171 6.16 11.09 -5.83
N PHE A 172 6.81 12.07 -6.47
CA PHE A 172 7.28 13.25 -5.78
C PHE A 172 6.24 14.37 -5.88
N ASP A 173 5.73 14.86 -4.76
CA ASP A 173 4.72 15.94 -4.73
C ASP A 173 5.33 17.35 -4.67
N GLY A 174 6.65 17.47 -4.83
CA GLY A 174 7.40 18.71 -4.62
C GLY A 174 8.00 18.84 -3.22
N HIS A 175 7.52 18.05 -2.25
CA HIS A 175 7.97 18.10 -0.85
C HIS A 175 8.45 16.74 -0.34
N ARG A 176 7.78 15.65 -0.68
CA ARG A 176 8.08 14.29 -0.23
C ARG A 176 7.77 13.26 -1.31
N TYR A 177 8.30 12.06 -1.12
CA TYR A 177 7.98 10.91 -1.94
C TYR A 177 6.83 10.10 -1.34
N TRP A 178 5.87 9.78 -2.17
CA TRP A 178 4.78 8.86 -1.88
C TRP A 178 5.06 7.50 -2.50
N PHE A 179 4.86 6.45 -1.70
CA PHE A 179 4.97 5.07 -2.12
C PHE A 179 3.62 4.61 -2.67
N ILE A 180 3.59 4.20 -3.93
CA ILE A 180 2.40 3.68 -4.58
C ILE A 180 2.63 2.24 -5.05
N ASP A 181 1.54 1.64 -5.53
CA ASP A 181 1.49 0.33 -6.19
C ASP A 181 2.06 -0.80 -5.32
N HIS A 182 1.18 -1.34 -4.48
CA HIS A 182 1.47 -2.45 -3.57
C HIS A 182 0.74 -3.72 -4.00
N GLU A 183 0.24 -3.82 -5.23
CA GLU A 183 -0.67 -4.90 -5.62
C GLU A 183 0.02 -6.27 -5.66
N LEU A 184 1.36 -6.26 -5.70
CA LEU A 184 2.23 -7.43 -5.65
C LEU A 184 2.79 -7.70 -4.24
N ALA A 185 2.38 -6.95 -3.23
CA ALA A 185 2.72 -7.22 -1.84
C ALA A 185 2.04 -8.52 -1.36
N LEU A 186 2.74 -9.26 -0.48
CA LEU A 186 2.27 -10.51 0.11
C LEU A 186 1.61 -11.47 -0.91
N GLN A 187 2.13 -11.63 -2.14
CA GLN A 187 1.50 -12.47 -3.18
C GLN A 187 1.03 -13.87 -2.72
N PRO A 188 1.72 -14.59 -1.80
CA PRO A 188 1.19 -15.85 -1.29
C PRO A 188 -0.22 -15.71 -0.68
N LEU A 189 -0.55 -14.59 -0.05
CA LEU A 189 -1.89 -14.31 0.46
C LEU A 189 -2.93 -14.22 -0.66
N ALA A 190 -2.58 -13.72 -1.84
CA ALA A 190 -3.51 -13.71 -2.97
C ALA A 190 -4.01 -15.12 -3.32
N GLN A 191 -3.16 -16.14 -3.16
CA GLN A 191 -3.56 -17.54 -3.38
C GLN A 191 -4.44 -18.07 -2.24
N VAL A 192 -4.17 -17.66 -1.00
CA VAL A 192 -4.95 -18.03 0.19
C VAL A 192 -6.35 -17.43 0.12
N ILE A 193 -6.43 -16.15 -0.21
CA ILE A 193 -7.67 -15.38 -0.37
C ILE A 193 -8.57 -16.03 -1.42
N ARG A 194 -8.01 -16.44 -2.57
CA ARG A 194 -8.76 -17.18 -3.60
C ARG A 194 -9.33 -18.52 -3.13
N ARG A 195 -8.75 -19.13 -2.08
CA ARG A 195 -9.11 -20.47 -1.59
C ARG A 195 -9.85 -20.46 -0.25
N TRP A 196 -10.03 -19.29 0.38
CA TRP A 196 -10.63 -19.13 1.73
C TRP A 196 -10.05 -20.09 2.80
N ALA A 197 -8.78 -20.50 2.66
CA ALA A 197 -8.15 -21.51 3.51
C ALA A 197 -7.31 -20.85 4.63
N VAL A 198 -7.95 -20.56 5.76
CA VAL A 198 -7.45 -19.61 6.78
C VAL A 198 -6.33 -20.17 7.69
N GLN A 199 -6.23 -21.48 7.93
CA GLN A 199 -5.30 -21.99 8.96
C GLN A 199 -3.94 -22.50 8.45
N ALA A 200 -3.87 -23.20 7.30
CA ALA A 200 -2.62 -23.82 6.83
C ALA A 200 -1.55 -22.82 6.31
N ASN A 201 -1.87 -21.52 6.23
CA ASN A 201 -1.04 -20.56 5.51
C ASN A 201 -0.44 -19.44 6.38
N ARG A 202 -0.76 -19.35 7.68
CA ARG A 202 -0.18 -18.30 8.55
C ARG A 202 1.35 -18.35 8.56
N GLN A 203 1.93 -19.54 8.69
CA GLN A 203 3.38 -19.72 8.69
C GLN A 203 4.00 -19.23 7.37
N ARG A 204 3.40 -19.58 6.23
CA ARG A 204 3.85 -19.12 4.90
C ARG A 204 3.82 -17.60 4.77
N VAL A 205 2.84 -16.95 5.39
CA VAL A 205 2.75 -15.48 5.42
C VAL A 205 3.85 -14.88 6.27
N LEU A 206 4.15 -15.47 7.43
CA LEU A 206 5.22 -15.00 8.32
C LEU A 206 6.62 -15.23 7.75
N GLU A 207 6.82 -16.31 7.01
CA GLU A 207 8.10 -16.68 6.39
C GLU A 207 8.33 -16.00 5.04
N HIS A 208 7.26 -15.58 4.35
CA HIS A 208 7.42 -14.99 3.02
C HIS A 208 8.28 -13.73 3.07
N ARG A 209 9.22 -13.61 2.15
CA ARG A 209 10.03 -12.41 1.93
C ARG A 209 10.00 -12.08 0.47
N ALA A 210 10.05 -10.80 0.14
CA ALA A 210 10.40 -10.37 -1.20
C ALA A 210 11.85 -10.79 -1.48
N ARG A 211 12.15 -11.16 -2.73
CA ARG A 211 13.51 -11.55 -3.15
C ARG A 211 14.51 -10.43 -2.86
N GLY A 212 14.11 -9.20 -3.14
CA GLY A 212 14.88 -7.99 -2.85
C GLY A 212 14.02 -6.95 -2.13
N ASN A 213 14.70 -5.93 -1.61
CA ASN A 213 14.11 -4.70 -1.13
C ASN A 213 15.01 -3.57 -1.64
N GLU A 214 14.64 -3.00 -2.77
CA GLU A 214 15.50 -2.05 -3.49
C GLU A 214 15.79 -0.82 -2.65
N LEU A 215 14.77 -0.26 -1.98
CA LEU A 215 14.95 0.91 -1.14
C LEU A 215 15.89 0.62 0.05
N ALA A 216 15.77 -0.55 0.69
CA ALA A 216 16.71 -0.96 1.75
C ALA A 216 18.14 -1.08 1.20
N ALA A 217 18.33 -1.66 0.01
CA ALA A 217 19.65 -1.77 -0.63
C ALA A 217 20.24 -0.39 -0.97
N GLN A 218 19.42 0.51 -1.54
CA GLN A 218 19.82 1.86 -1.89
C GLN A 218 20.21 2.69 -0.65
N LEU A 219 19.48 2.53 0.45
CA LEU A 219 19.79 3.14 1.74
C LEU A 219 21.07 2.59 2.36
N ALA A 220 21.21 1.27 2.46
CA ALA A 220 22.42 0.65 3.02
C ALA A 220 23.68 1.05 2.22
N ARG A 221 23.56 1.15 0.89
CA ARG A 221 24.63 1.62 0.00
C ARG A 221 25.03 3.07 0.23
N ARG A 222 24.06 3.97 0.43
CA ARG A 222 24.29 5.43 0.55
C ARG A 222 24.58 5.90 1.97
N ARG A 223 24.01 5.20 2.95
CA ARG A 223 23.98 5.56 4.36
C ARG A 223 24.39 4.37 5.23
N PRO A 224 25.59 3.78 5.00
CA PRO A 224 25.99 2.52 5.63
C PRO A 224 26.03 2.57 7.16
N SER A 225 26.26 3.74 7.76
CA SER A 225 26.35 3.93 9.20
C SER A 225 25.09 4.52 9.85
N ASP A 226 24.19 5.12 9.08
CA ASP A 226 23.08 5.92 9.61
C ASP A 226 21.75 5.77 8.82
N HIS A 227 21.60 4.68 8.06
CA HIS A 227 20.39 4.39 7.27
C HIS A 227 19.08 4.31 8.08
N GLY A 228 19.14 4.14 9.41
CA GLY A 228 17.98 4.26 10.30
C GLY A 228 16.93 3.14 10.21
N LEU A 229 17.17 2.09 9.42
CA LEU A 229 16.25 0.95 9.25
C LEU A 229 16.02 0.15 10.55
N GLN A 230 17.08 -0.13 11.31
CA GLN A 230 17.00 -0.99 12.50
C GLN A 230 16.08 -0.43 13.60
N GLY A 231 15.85 0.89 13.61
CA GLY A 231 14.93 1.54 14.55
C GLY A 231 13.46 1.56 14.11
N GLN A 232 13.16 1.25 12.84
CA GLN A 232 11.78 1.29 12.32
C GLN A 232 10.87 0.20 12.89
N PRO A 233 11.31 -1.06 13.08
CA PRO A 233 10.48 -2.11 13.67
C PRO A 233 9.86 -1.69 15.01
N ALA A 234 10.65 -1.10 15.92
CA ALA A 234 10.17 -0.62 17.21
C ALA A 234 9.15 0.52 17.10
N LYS A 235 9.26 1.38 16.06
CA LYS A 235 8.27 2.43 15.78
C LYS A 235 6.96 1.83 15.27
N PHE A 236 7.04 0.86 14.35
CA PHE A 236 5.86 0.20 13.78
C PHE A 236 5.13 -0.66 14.80
N GLN A 237 5.85 -1.31 15.72
CA GLN A 237 5.27 -2.06 16.85
C GLN A 237 4.27 -1.24 17.67
N LYS A 238 4.53 0.06 17.88
CA LYS A 238 3.62 0.96 18.59
C LYS A 238 2.28 1.18 17.86
N ALA A 239 2.19 0.80 16.59
CA ALA A 239 0.97 0.86 15.79
C ALA A 239 0.24 -0.49 15.69
N GLY A 240 0.84 -1.59 16.15
CA GLY A 240 0.28 -2.94 15.97
C GLY A 240 -1.13 -3.11 16.53
N GLN A 241 -1.40 -2.52 17.70
CA GLN A 241 -2.76 -2.50 18.27
C GLN A 241 -3.76 -1.79 17.36
N ARG A 242 -3.38 -0.67 16.73
CA ARG A 242 -4.27 0.06 15.81
C ARG A 242 -4.57 -0.74 14.55
N LEU A 243 -3.57 -1.43 13.99
CA LEU A 243 -3.79 -2.35 12.87
C LEU A 243 -4.75 -3.50 13.24
N GLY A 244 -4.62 -4.04 14.46
CA GLY A 244 -5.55 -5.05 14.97
C GLY A 244 -6.98 -4.53 15.08
N LEU A 245 -7.17 -3.36 15.69
CA LEU A 245 -8.46 -2.70 15.80
C LEU A 245 -9.07 -2.35 14.44
N LEU A 246 -8.25 -1.89 13.48
CA LEU A 246 -8.69 -1.64 12.12
C LEU A 246 -9.18 -2.92 11.43
N ALA A 247 -8.48 -4.04 11.59
CA ALA A 247 -8.92 -5.33 11.07
C ALA A 247 -10.24 -5.79 11.70
N ASP A 248 -10.40 -5.58 13.01
CA ASP A 248 -11.65 -5.92 13.72
C ASP A 248 -12.83 -5.03 13.25
N ARG A 249 -12.59 -3.75 12.98
CA ARG A 249 -13.57 -2.82 12.38
C ARG A 249 -13.92 -3.22 10.95
N MET A 250 -12.91 -3.54 10.13
CA MET A 250 -13.10 -3.93 8.73
C MET A 250 -13.99 -5.17 8.58
N ARG A 251 -13.92 -6.11 9.52
CA ARG A 251 -14.82 -7.27 9.58
C ARG A 251 -16.30 -6.90 9.72
N GLN A 252 -16.59 -5.74 10.32
CA GLN A 252 -17.95 -5.25 10.54
C GLN A 252 -18.43 -4.35 9.39
N TRP A 253 -17.56 -4.03 8.43
CA TRP A 253 -17.94 -3.16 7.32
C TRP A 253 -18.91 -3.87 6.37
N HIS A 254 -19.93 -3.11 6.00
CA HIS A 254 -20.93 -3.50 5.02
C HIS A 254 -21.44 -2.25 4.31
N THR A 255 -21.55 -2.31 2.99
CA THR A 255 -22.03 -1.21 2.15
C THR A 255 -23.44 -1.45 1.62
N GLY A 256 -23.95 -2.67 1.74
CA GLY A 256 -25.19 -3.09 1.08
C GLY A 256 -25.01 -3.34 -0.42
N TYR A 257 -23.77 -3.36 -0.92
CA TYR A 257 -23.44 -3.61 -2.31
C TYR A 257 -22.54 -4.86 -2.39
N PRO A 258 -23.12 -6.06 -2.64
CA PRO A 258 -22.43 -7.33 -2.45
C PRO A 258 -21.05 -7.45 -3.14
N PRO A 259 -20.88 -6.99 -4.40
CA PRO A 259 -19.57 -7.06 -5.06
C PRO A 259 -18.44 -6.26 -4.38
N VAL A 260 -18.79 -5.21 -3.62
CA VAL A 260 -17.86 -4.41 -2.81
C VAL A 260 -17.68 -5.06 -1.44
N ASP A 261 -18.75 -5.63 -0.86
CA ASP A 261 -18.70 -6.32 0.42
C ASP A 261 -17.78 -7.55 0.42
N ASP A 262 -17.63 -8.21 -0.73
CA ASP A 262 -16.66 -9.31 -0.90
C ASP A 262 -15.20 -8.87 -0.68
N ILE A 263 -14.88 -7.57 -0.85
CA ILE A 263 -13.52 -7.06 -0.70
C ILE A 263 -13.07 -7.03 0.76
N TRP A 264 -13.97 -6.71 1.69
CA TRP A 264 -13.58 -6.45 3.09
C TRP A 264 -13.00 -7.66 3.81
N PRO A 265 -13.58 -8.87 3.70
CA PRO A 265 -12.97 -10.06 4.29
C PRO A 265 -11.58 -10.37 3.71
N MET A 266 -11.38 -10.12 2.41
CA MET A 266 -10.08 -10.34 1.77
C MET A 266 -9.03 -9.33 2.28
N ALA A 267 -9.39 -8.05 2.34
CA ALA A 267 -8.52 -7.00 2.84
C ALA A 267 -8.20 -7.20 4.33
N GLU A 268 -9.16 -7.71 5.11
CA GLU A 268 -8.98 -8.02 6.54
C GLU A 268 -7.93 -9.10 6.74
N VAL A 269 -7.95 -10.16 5.92
CA VAL A 269 -6.92 -11.22 5.93
C VAL A 269 -5.54 -10.64 5.62
N VAL A 270 -5.42 -9.75 4.63
CA VAL A 270 -4.15 -9.07 4.30
C VAL A 270 -3.68 -8.22 5.46
N LEU A 271 -4.56 -7.39 6.03
CA LEU A 271 -4.25 -6.48 7.13
C LEU A 271 -3.78 -7.24 8.38
N ARG A 272 -4.42 -8.37 8.71
CA ARG A 272 -3.95 -9.25 9.80
C ARG A 272 -2.60 -9.90 9.47
N GLY A 273 -2.37 -10.25 8.20
CA GLY A 273 -1.07 -10.72 7.73
C GLY A 273 0.03 -9.69 7.95
N ILE A 274 -0.22 -8.43 7.62
CA ILE A 274 0.69 -7.30 7.88
C ILE A 274 0.92 -7.14 9.39
N ALA A 275 -0.15 -7.10 10.19
CA ALA A 275 -0.04 -6.94 11.64
C ALA A 275 0.77 -8.07 12.30
N ALA A 276 0.56 -9.32 11.87
CA ALA A 276 1.29 -10.48 12.40
C ALA A 276 2.78 -10.46 12.05
N ARG A 277 3.17 -9.75 10.97
CA ARG A 277 4.57 -9.61 10.56
C ARG A 277 5.32 -8.50 11.29
N LEU A 278 4.65 -7.64 12.06
CA LEU A 278 5.31 -6.60 12.86
C LEU A 278 6.28 -7.20 13.88
N GLU A 279 5.91 -8.31 14.53
CA GLU A 279 6.74 -9.01 15.52
C GLU A 279 8.06 -9.50 14.93
N PRO A 280 8.07 -10.30 13.86
CA PRO A 280 9.32 -10.72 13.24
C PRO A 280 10.03 -9.62 12.43
N LEU A 281 9.44 -8.44 12.21
CA LEU A 281 10.01 -7.40 11.32
C LEU A 281 11.46 -7.03 11.67
N ALA A 282 11.80 -6.97 12.96
CA ALA A 282 13.16 -6.66 13.39
C ALA A 282 14.18 -7.69 12.88
N LEU A 283 13.83 -8.98 12.96
CA LEU A 283 14.63 -10.06 12.40
C LEU A 283 14.73 -9.94 10.88
N MET A 284 13.60 -9.69 10.18
CA MET A 284 13.60 -9.54 8.71
C MET A 284 14.54 -8.42 8.25
N VAL A 285 14.50 -7.27 8.94
CA VAL A 285 15.36 -6.12 8.61
C VAL A 285 16.83 -6.45 8.86
N ASN A 286 17.16 -7.12 9.97
CA ASN A 286 18.54 -7.50 10.28
C ASN A 286 19.09 -8.51 9.25
N GLU A 287 18.30 -9.52 8.88
CA GLU A 287 18.63 -10.47 7.82
C GLU A 287 18.86 -9.74 6.48
N ARG A 288 17.97 -8.80 6.11
CA ARG A 288 18.09 -8.00 4.88
C ARG A 288 19.40 -7.21 4.82
N LEU A 289 19.82 -6.67 5.97
CA LEU A 289 21.05 -5.87 6.09
C LEU A 289 22.30 -6.74 6.25
N GLY A 290 22.17 -8.07 6.33
CA GLY A 290 23.30 -8.97 6.59
C GLY A 290 23.92 -8.77 7.97
N VAL A 291 23.17 -8.20 8.93
CA VAL A 291 23.62 -8.05 10.31
C VAL A 291 23.65 -9.45 10.92
N ARG A 292 24.85 -10.05 11.00
CA ARG A 292 25.05 -11.27 11.77
C ARG A 292 24.70 -10.98 13.22
N GLU A 293 23.92 -11.84 13.86
CA GLU A 293 23.68 -11.79 15.31
C GLU A 293 25.03 -11.88 16.05
N GLY A 294 25.63 -10.73 16.31
CA GLY A 294 26.74 -10.60 17.22
C GLY A 294 26.18 -10.74 18.63
N ALA A 295 26.61 -11.81 19.31
CA ALA A 295 26.20 -12.23 20.65
C ALA A 295 24.80 -12.84 20.71
N SER A 296 24.74 -14.14 20.42
CA SER A 296 23.91 -15.06 21.20
C SER A 296 23.98 -14.65 22.68
N LEU A 297 22.89 -14.09 23.19
CA LEU A 297 22.66 -13.78 24.61
C LEU A 297 22.70 -15.04 25.51
N TRP A 298 23.02 -16.21 24.94
CA TRP A 298 23.01 -17.51 25.60
C TRP A 298 24.39 -18.14 25.79
N ASN A 299 25.48 -17.54 25.30
CA ASN A 299 26.84 -18.09 25.48
C ASN A 299 27.62 -17.43 26.62
N SER A 300 26.98 -17.27 27.79
CA SER A 300 27.71 -17.04 29.04
C SER A 300 27.63 -18.28 29.92
N SER A 301 28.46 -19.27 29.60
CA SER A 301 28.83 -20.27 30.60
C SER A 301 29.69 -19.57 31.66
N PRO A 302 29.42 -19.76 32.97
CA PRO A 302 30.29 -19.22 34.00
C PRO A 302 31.67 -19.90 33.95
N PRO A 303 32.75 -19.20 34.34
CA PRO A 303 34.07 -19.81 34.41
C PRO A 303 34.04 -20.93 35.46
N ASN A 304 34.46 -22.14 35.05
CA ASN A 304 34.71 -23.23 35.99
C ASN A 304 35.85 -22.81 36.94
N ASN A 305 35.57 -22.85 38.24
CA ASN A 305 36.57 -22.94 39.30
C ASN A 305 37.17 -24.34 39.35
#